data_AF-A0ABD5AXC2-F1
#
_entry.id   AF-A0ABD5AXC2-F1
#
_cell.length_a   1.000
_cell.length_b   1.000
_cell.length_c   1.000
_cell.angle_alpha   90.00
_cell.angle_beta   90.00
_cell.angle_gamma   90.00
#
_symmetry.space_group_name_H-M   'P 1'
#
loop_
_entity.id
_entity.type
_entity.pdbx_description
1 polymer ?
#
loop_
_entity_poly.entity_id
_entity_poly.type
_entity_poly.pdbx_seq_one_letter_code
_entity_poly.pdbx_strand_id
1 'polypeptide(L)' 'MAKQNERIQNVVHMLSSIGVKVKKTKSRLDIMRSLPNAKPATEKLK' A
#
# COMPACT_ATOMS: atom_id res chain seq x y z
N MET A 1 0.27 23.17 10.09
CA MET A 1 -0.21 22.28 9.01
C MET A 1 0.82 21.24 8.55
N ALA A 2 2.13 21.38 8.83
CA ALA A 2 3.16 20.39 8.44
C ALA A 2 3.11 19.06 9.23
N LYS A 3 2.87 19.10 10.56
CA LYS A 3 2.87 17.93 11.45
C LYS A 3 1.90 16.79 11.05
N GLN A 4 0.77 17.10 10.44
CA GLN A 4 -0.18 16.06 10.00
C GLN A 4 0.32 15.33 8.76
N ASN A 5 1.00 16.04 7.85
CA ASN A 5 1.55 15.45 6.63
C ASN A 5 2.70 14.49 6.95
N GLU A 6 3.55 14.83 7.93
CA GLU A 6 4.63 13.97 8.43
C GLU A 6 4.10 12.68 9.05
N ARG A 7 3.04 12.75 9.87
CA ARG A 7 2.41 11.55 10.45
C ARG A 7 1.85 10.61 9.38
N ILE A 8 1.20 11.18 8.37
CA ILE A 8 0.66 10.41 7.25
C ILE A 8 1.79 9.73 6.47
N GLN A 9 2.88 10.44 6.20
CA GLN A 9 4.06 9.87 5.53
C GLN A 9 4.69 8.73 6.33
N ASN A 10 4.80 8.86 7.65
CA ASN A 10 5.33 7.79 8.51
C ASN A 10 4.45 6.53 8.47
N VAL A 11 3.12 6.67 8.50
CA VAL A 11 2.20 5.54 8.39
C VAL A 11 2.29 4.89 7.01
N VAL A 12 2.37 5.68 5.94
CA VAL A 12 2.55 5.18 4.56
C VAL A 12 3.87 4.41 4.43
N HIS A 13 4.95 4.94 5.01
CA HIS A 13 6.26 4.29 5.00
C HIS A 13 6.22 2.95 5.75
N MET A 14 5.64 2.93 6.95
CA MET A 14 5.49 1.71 7.75
C MET A 14 4.67 0.63 7.04
N LEU A 15 3.54 1.00 6.42
CA LEU A 15 2.72 0.07 5.64
C LEU A 15 3.47 -0.47 4.42
N SER A 16 4.26 0.38 3.75
CA SER A 16 5.07 -0.02 2.60
C SER A 16 6.17 -1.01 3.00
N SER A 17 6.81 -0.83 4.17
CA SER A 17 7.83 -1.76 4.70
C SER A 17 7.26 -3.15 5.01
N ILE A 18 5.96 -3.25 5.33
CA ILE A 18 5.26 -4.52 5.57
C ILE A 18 4.86 -5.20 4.24
N GLY A 19 5.09 -4.55 3.10
CA GLY A 19 4.75 -5.06 1.78
C GLY A 19 3.34 -4.70 1.32
N VAL A 20 2.67 -3.76 2.01
CA VAL A 20 1.36 -3.25 1.64
C VAL A 20 1.53 -2.12 0.62
N LYS A 21 0.86 -2.22 -0.52
CA LYS A 21 0.95 -1.18 -1.56
C LYS A 21 -0.02 -0.05 -1.23
N VAL A 22 0.52 1.14 -0.93
CA VAL A 22 -0.27 2.33 -0.63
C VAL A 22 -0.27 3.28 -1.84
N LYS A 23 -1.44 3.55 -2.41
CA LYS A 23 -1.63 4.48 -3.53
C LYS A 23 -2.24 5.78 -3.01
N LYS A 24 -1.57 6.91 -3.26
CA LYS A 24 -2.10 8.23 -2.91
C LYS A 24 -3.07 8.70 -3.99
N THR A 25 -4.30 9.02 -3.59
CA THR A 25 -5.30 9.66 -4.45
C THR A 25 -5.50 11.11 -4.00
N LYS A 26 -6.24 11.92 -4.78
CA LYS A 26 -6.47 13.35 -4.48
C LYS A 26 -7.06 13.61 -3.09
N SER A 27 -7.83 12.65 -2.54
CA SER A 27 -8.55 12.81 -1.27
C SER A 27 -8.19 11.76 -0.22
N ARG A 28 -7.73 10.57 -0.62
CA ARG A 28 -7.57 9.41 0.28
C ARG A 28 -6.30 8.61 -0.02
N LEU A 29 -5.86 7.81 0.95
CA LEU A 29 -4.88 6.75 0.72
C LEU A 29 -5.63 5.45 0.47
N ASP A 30 -5.41 4.86 -0.70
CA ASP A 30 -5.91 3.54 -1.05
C ASP A 30 -4.87 2.50 -0.65
N ILE A 31 -5.28 1.57 0.21
CA ILE A 31 -4.40 0.57 0.83
C ILE A 31 -4.76 -0.78 0.21
N MET A 32 -3.95 -1.23 -0.74
CA MET A 32 -4.18 -2.53 -1.36
C MET A 32 -3.74 -3.63 -0.40
N ARG A 33 -4.67 -4.53 -0.04
CA ARG A 33 -4.38 -5.77 0.72
C ARG A 33 -3.66 -6.81 -0.14
N SER A 34 -2.67 -6.39 -0.92
CA SER A 34 -1.84 -7.32 -1.69
C SER A 34 -0.70 -7.79 -0.80
N LEU A 35 -0.49 -9.11 -0.73
CA LEU A 35 0.70 -9.69 -0.12
C LEU A 35 1.95 -9.24 -0.90
N PRO A 36 3.08 -8.94 -0.23
CA PRO A 36 4.35 -8.72 -0.92
C PRO A 36 4.68 -9.96 -1.76
N ASN A 37 5.12 -9.75 -3.01
CA ASN A 37 5.40 -10.82 -3.97
C ASN A 37 4.23 -11.77 -4.25
N ALA A 38 2.99 -11.27 -4.29
CA ALA A 38 1.88 -12.00 -4.89
C ALA A 38 2.20 -12.30 -6.36
N LYS A 39 2.79 -13.48 -6.62
CA LYS A 39 2.90 -14.03 -7.97
C LYS A 39 1.47 -14.21 -8.47
N PRO A 40 1.10 -13.65 -9.63
CA PRO A 40 -0.20 -13.96 -10.20
C PRO A 40 -0.28 -15.48 -10.34
N ALA A 41 -1.27 -16.09 -9.70
CA ALA A 41 -1.51 -17.51 -9.86
C ALA A 41 -1.84 -17.72 -11.34
N THR A 42 -0.95 -18.39 -12.07
CA THR A 42 -1.23 -18.87 -13.41
C THR A 42 -2.28 -19.97 -13.24
N GLU A 43 -3.55 -19.60 -13.37
CA GLU A 43 -4.64 -20.56 -13.52
C GLU A 43 -4.37 -21.38 -14.79
N LYS A 44 -3.70 -22.53 -14.62
CA LYS A 44 -3.84 -23.62 -15.58
C LYS A 44 -5.16 -24.32 -15.24
N LEU A 45 -6.26 -23.71 -15.66
CA LEU A 45 -7.55 -24.37 -15.75
C LEU A 45 -7.34 -25.60 -16.64
N LYS A 46 -7.53 -26.79 -16.07
CA LYS A 46 -7.47 -28.07 -16.77
C LYS A 46 -8.88 -28.49 -17.16
#